data_AF-A0A973SYY5-F1
#
_entry.id   AF-A0A973SYY5-F1
#
_cell.length_a   1.000
_cell.length_b   1.000
_cell.length_c   1.000
_cell.angle_alpha   90.00
_cell.angle_beta   90.00
_cell.angle_gamma   90.00
#
_symmetry.space_group_name_H-M   'P 1'
#
loop_
_entity.id
_entity.type
_entity.pdbx_description
1 polymer ?
#
loop_
_entity_poly.entity_id
_entity_poly.type
_entity_poly.pdbx_seq_one_letter_code
_entity_poly.pdbx_strand_id
1 'polypeptide(L)'
;MEERGLRSTVELGPLLAERGVLLSDAQVYRLVQYIPERLSLKTLSALCDIFECTPNDLVIPYIEGAVQPVRAVPGAARRRHPAPESEPVVAELPEKFAPVKADLGPTRRRP
;
A
#
# COMPACT_ATOMS: atom_id res chain seq x y z
N MET A 1 7.78 16.56 -12.56
CA MET A 1 8.48 15.26 -12.54
C MET A 1 9.87 15.47 -13.12
N GLU A 2 10.67 16.33 -12.49
CA GLU A 2 12.07 16.58 -12.83
C GLU A 2 12.65 17.39 -11.67
N GLU A 3 12.92 16.74 -10.54
CA GLU A 3 13.56 17.40 -9.39
C GLU A 3 14.24 16.44 -8.39
N ARG A 4 14.23 15.11 -8.63
CA ARG A 4 14.88 14.13 -7.73
C ARG A 4 15.59 13.04 -8.52
N GLY A 5 16.78 13.39 -9.00
CA GLY A 5 17.99 12.56 -8.89
C GLY A 5 18.10 11.17 -9.54
N LEU A 6 17.05 10.57 -10.11
CA LEU A 6 17.18 9.29 -10.82
C LEU A 6 16.91 9.50 -12.31
N ARG A 7 17.99 9.81 -13.05
CA ARG A 7 17.96 10.01 -14.51
C ARG A 7 17.93 8.70 -15.30
N SER A 8 18.01 7.54 -14.64
CA SER A 8 17.93 6.26 -15.31
C SER A 8 17.44 5.17 -14.37
N THR A 9 16.46 4.41 -14.85
CA THR A 9 15.86 3.23 -14.22
C THR A 9 16.85 2.06 -14.13
N VAL A 10 18.01 2.21 -14.78
CA VAL A 10 19.12 1.25 -14.87
C VAL A 10 19.86 1.06 -13.53
N GLU A 11 19.80 2.01 -12.59
CA GLU A 11 20.52 1.92 -11.30
C GLU A 11 19.65 1.48 -10.11
N LEU A 12 18.35 1.24 -10.34
CA LEU A 12 17.42 0.93 -9.25
C LEU A 12 17.67 -0.45 -8.62
N GLY A 13 18.07 -1.44 -9.43
CA GLY A 13 18.34 -2.81 -8.96
C GLY A 13 19.40 -2.86 -7.85
N PRO A 14 20.60 -2.30 -8.05
CA PRO A 14 21.63 -2.20 -7.01
C PRO A 14 21.17 -1.50 -5.73
N LEU A 15 20.47 -0.37 -5.84
CA LEU A 15 19.97 0.39 -4.67
C LEU A 15 18.94 -0.39 -3.85
N LEU A 16 18.12 -1.21 -4.51
CA LEU A 16 17.20 -2.13 -3.85
C LEU A 16 17.96 -3.28 -3.17
N ALA A 17 19.02 -3.79 -3.80
CA ALA A 17 19.85 -4.86 -3.26
C ALA A 17 20.56 -4.44 -1.95
N GLU A 18 21.05 -3.20 -1.88
CA GLU A 18 21.62 -2.61 -0.64
C GLU A 18 20.64 -2.62 0.54
N ARG A 19 19.33 -2.54 0.26
CA ARG A 19 18.24 -2.62 1.24
C ARG A 19 17.69 -4.05 1.41
N GLY A 20 18.39 -5.04 0.87
CA GLY A 20 18.03 -6.46 0.92
C GLY A 20 16.83 -6.83 0.07
N VAL A 21 16.50 -6.05 -0.96
CA VAL A 21 15.45 -6.34 -1.94
C VAL A 21 16.11 -6.78 -3.25
N LEU A 22 16.23 -8.08 -3.44
CA LEU A 22 16.80 -8.66 -4.66
C LEU A 22 15.68 -8.87 -5.68
N LEU A 23 15.72 -8.11 -6.77
CA LEU A 23 14.83 -8.27 -7.92
C LEU A 23 15.67 -8.57 -9.16
N SER A 24 15.13 -9.38 -10.08
CA SER A 24 15.74 -9.54 -11.40
C SER A 24 15.58 -8.28 -12.25
N ASP A 25 16.42 -8.10 -13.26
CA ASP A 25 16.32 -6.94 -14.17
C ASP A 25 14.94 -6.83 -14.82
N ALA A 26 14.33 -7.96 -15.18
CA ALA A 26 12.97 -7.99 -15.72
C ALA A 26 11.91 -7.55 -14.68
N GLN A 27 12.12 -7.83 -13.39
CA GLN A 27 11.23 -7.36 -12.33
C GLN A 27 11.39 -5.85 -12.10
N VAL A 28 12.63 -5.35 -12.08
CA VAL A 28 12.92 -3.91 -11.97
C VAL A 28 12.33 -3.17 -13.17
N TYR A 29 12.53 -3.67 -14.39
CA TYR A 29 11.94 -3.11 -15.61
C TYR A 29 10.42 -3.03 -15.52
N ARG A 30 9.74 -4.10 -15.08
CA ARG A 30 8.28 -4.09 -14.95
C ARG A 30 7.77 -3.11 -13.91
N LEU A 31 8.45 -3.03 -12.76
CA LEU A 31 8.10 -2.11 -11.67
C LEU A 31 8.14 -0.64 -12.12
N VAL A 32 9.09 -0.33 -13.01
CA VAL A 32 9.30 1.02 -13.53
C VAL A 32 8.33 1.35 -14.67
N GLN A 33 8.13 0.42 -15.60
CA GLN A 33 7.44 0.68 -16.86
C GLN A 33 5.92 0.46 -16.77
N TYR A 34 5.46 -0.31 -15.79
CA TYR A 34 4.06 -0.70 -15.64
C TYR A 34 3.59 -0.54 -14.19
N ILE A 35 2.29 -0.35 -14.01
CA ILE A 35 1.67 -0.34 -12.68
C ILE A 35 1.58 -1.80 -12.19
N PRO A 36 2.24 -2.15 -11.07
CA PRO A 36 2.15 -3.51 -10.53
C PRO A 36 0.79 -3.74 -9.86
N GLU A 37 0.19 -4.91 -10.10
CA GLU A 37 -1.02 -5.33 -9.36
C GLU A 37 -0.72 -5.68 -7.90
N ARG A 38 0.51 -6.16 -7.66
CA ARG A 38 0.98 -6.63 -6.35
C ARG A 38 2.40 -6.15 -6.13
N LEU A 39 2.64 -5.59 -4.94
CA LEU A 39 3.93 -5.12 -4.50
C LEU A 39 4.15 -5.54 -3.05
N SER A 40 5.35 -5.98 -2.71
CA SER A 40 5.69 -6.27 -1.30
C SER A 40 5.90 -4.98 -0.51
N LEU A 41 5.52 -4.97 0.77
CA LEU A 41 5.77 -3.82 1.65
C LEU A 41 7.27 -3.55 1.84
N LYS A 42 8.11 -4.58 1.80
CA LYS A 42 9.57 -4.42 1.85
C LYS A 42 10.08 -3.61 0.66
N THR A 43 9.60 -3.94 -0.54
CA THR A 43 9.92 -3.18 -1.76
C THR A 43 9.38 -1.76 -1.67
N LEU A 44 8.14 -1.56 -1.21
CA LEU A 44 7.57 -0.21 -1.04
C LEU A 44 8.43 0.64 -0.10
N SER A 45 8.78 0.10 1.07
CA SER A 45 9.62 0.79 2.05
C SER A 45 10.99 1.14 1.48
N ALA A 46 11.61 0.23 0.71
CA ALA A 46 12.89 0.48 0.07
C ALA A 46 12.80 1.60 -0.98
N LEU A 47 11.72 1.64 -1.77
CA LEU A 47 11.49 2.72 -2.73
C LEU A 47 11.29 4.06 -2.01
N CYS A 48 10.51 4.09 -0.93
CA CYS A 48 10.34 5.30 -0.11
C CYS A 48 11.67 5.82 0.43
N ASP A 49 12.55 4.93 0.88
CA ASP A 49 13.89 5.28 1.37
C ASP A 49 14.80 5.80 0.24
N ILE A 50 14.81 5.14 -0.94
CA ILE A 50 15.61 5.55 -2.11
C ILE A 50 15.18 6.92 -2.63
N PHE A 51 13.87 7.17 -2.68
CA PHE A 51 13.32 8.41 -3.24
C PHE A 51 13.08 9.51 -2.20
N GLU A 52 13.41 9.25 -0.93
CA GLU A 52 13.14 10.12 0.21
C GLU A 52 11.69 10.64 0.21
N CYS A 53 10.74 9.72 0.08
CA CYS A 53 9.31 10.04 0.00
C CYS A 53 8.48 9.19 0.97
N THR A 54 7.22 9.58 1.14
CA THR A 54 6.26 8.83 1.96
C THR A 54 5.49 7.82 1.09
N PRO A 55 4.91 6.76 1.68
CA PRO A 55 4.07 5.83 0.92
C PRO A 55 2.93 6.49 0.16
N ASN A 56 2.36 7.59 0.68
CA ASN A 56 1.28 8.35 0.03
C ASN A 56 1.73 9.07 -1.24
N ASP A 57 3.03 9.27 -1.43
CA ASP A 57 3.59 9.84 -2.67
C ASP A 57 3.68 8.79 -3.79
N LEU A 58 3.71 7.50 -3.44
CA LEU A 58 3.82 6.38 -4.37
C LEU A 58 2.50 5.64 -4.59
N VAL A 59 1.68 5.50 -3.55
CA VAL A 59 0.43 4.72 -3.57
C VAL A 59 -0.69 5.52 -2.91
N ILE A 60 -1.83 5.60 -3.59
CA ILE A 60 -3.04 6.23 -3.06
C ILE A 60 -4.08 5.13 -2.85
N PRO A 61 -4.47 4.82 -1.59
CA PRO A 61 -5.53 3.87 -1.36
C PRO A 61 -6.83 4.41 -1.93
N TYR A 62 -7.54 3.56 -2.68
CA TYR A 62 -8.86 3.86 -3.20
C TYR A 62 -9.83 2.74 -2.81
N ILE A 63 -11.11 3.09 -2.73
CA ILE A 63 -12.18 2.10 -2.51
C ILE A 63 -12.64 1.65 -3.90
N GLU A 64 -12.62 0.35 -4.16
CA GLU A 64 -13.15 -0.21 -5.41
C GLU A 64 -14.62 0.21 -5.59
N GLY A 65 -14.92 0.83 -6.73
CA GLY A 65 -16.25 1.38 -7.03
C GLY A 65 -16.48 2.85 -6.65
N ALA A 66 -15.54 3.49 -5.93
CA ALA A 66 -15.57 4.94 -5.73
C ALA A 66 -14.99 5.67 -6.94
N VAL A 67 -15.64 6.77 -7.36
CA VAL A 67 -15.12 7.68 -8.39
C VAL A 67 -13.78 8.23 -7.91
N GLN A 68 -12.70 7.99 -8.66
CA GLN A 68 -11.37 8.44 -8.25
C GLN A 68 -11.35 9.97 -8.08
N PRO A 69 -10.92 10.50 -6.92
CA PRO A 69 -10.71 11.93 -6.79
C PRO A 69 -9.56 12.34 -7.72
N VAL A 70 -9.85 13.25 -8.65
CA VAL A 70 -8.86 13.81 -9.57
C VAL A 70 -7.71 14.39 -8.73
N ARG A 71 -6.48 14.09 -9.16
CA ARG A 71 -5.22 14.50 -8.51
C ARG A 71 -5.29 15.98 -8.12
N ALA A 72 -5.23 16.26 -6.81
CA ALA A 72 -5.28 17.62 -6.32
C ALA A 72 -3.97 18.36 -6.66
N VAL A 73 -4.11 19.53 -7.28
CA VAL A 73 -3.02 20.46 -7.60
C VAL A 73 -2.59 21.19 -6.30
N PRO A 74 -1.29 21.43 -6.07
CA PRO A 74 -0.83 22.18 -4.90
C PRO A 74 -1.48 23.57 -4.86
N GLY A 75 -2.17 23.90 -3.76
CA GLY A 75 -2.84 25.21 -3.56
C GLY A 75 -4.36 25.17 -3.53
N ALA A 76 -5.00 24.06 -3.89
CA ALA A 76 -6.42 23.89 -3.65
C ALA A 76 -6.66 23.62 -2.17
N ALA A 77 -7.25 24.59 -1.45
CA ALA A 77 -7.68 24.41 -0.08
C ALA A 77 -8.56 23.15 0.01
N ARG A 78 -8.10 22.13 0.74
CA ARG A 78 -8.89 20.95 1.07
C ARG A 78 -10.19 21.45 1.72
N ARG A 79 -11.31 21.38 1.00
CA ARG A 79 -12.61 21.37 1.67
C ARG A 79 -12.62 20.09 2.50
N ARG A 80 -12.40 20.24 3.80
CA ARG A 80 -12.65 19.15 4.75
C ARG A 80 -14.11 18.77 4.52
N HIS A 81 -14.35 17.57 4.02
CA HIS A 81 -15.66 16.98 4.22
C HIS A 81 -15.85 16.93 5.74
N PRO A 82 -16.96 17.46 6.29
CA PRO A 82 -17.27 17.18 7.68
C PRO A 82 -17.28 15.66 7.84
N ALA A 83 -16.52 15.17 8.82
CA ALA A 83 -16.65 13.78 9.22
C ALA A 83 -18.13 13.54 9.53
N PRO A 84 -18.73 12.40 9.12
CA PRO A 84 -20.06 12.07 9.59
C PRO A 84 -20.04 12.11 11.12
N GLU A 85 -20.91 12.95 11.69
CA GLU A 85 -21.14 13.09 13.13
C GLU A 85 -21.88 11.85 13.63
N SER A 86 -21.25 10.69 13.51
CA SER A 86 -21.61 9.50 14.25
C SER A 86 -20.33 9.02 14.87
N GLU A 87 -20.15 9.34 16.15
CA GLU A 87 -19.14 8.70 16.99
C GLU A 87 -19.26 7.19 16.74
N PRO A 88 -18.20 6.53 16.23
CA PRO A 88 -18.25 5.09 16.09
C PRO A 88 -18.47 4.55 17.50
N VAL A 89 -19.62 3.90 17.73
CA VAL A 89 -19.86 3.16 18.95
C VAL A 89 -18.85 2.02 18.95
N VAL A 90 -17.68 2.29 19.55
CA VAL A 90 -16.68 1.27 19.82
C VAL A 90 -17.32 0.32 20.81
N ALA A 91 -17.83 -0.80 20.29
CA ALA A 91 -18.29 -1.87 21.14
C ALA A 91 -17.13 -2.26 22.05
N GLU A 92 -17.30 -2.10 23.36
CA GLU A 92 -16.26 -2.47 24.32
C GLU A 92 -15.93 -3.94 24.11
N LEU A 93 -14.65 -4.19 23.80
CA LEU A 93 -14.15 -5.54 23.69
C LEU A 93 -14.26 -6.17 25.09
N PRO A 94 -14.77 -7.40 25.21
CA PRO A 94 -14.84 -8.06 26.50
C PRO A 94 -13.43 -8.19 27.10
N GLU A 95 -13.27 -7.84 28.38
CA GLU A 95 -11.98 -7.91 29.10
C GLU A 95 -11.36 -9.31 29.08
N LYS A 96 -12.16 -10.35 28.78
CA LYS A 96 -11.73 -11.73 28.65
C LYS A 96 -12.26 -12.32 27.35
N PHE A 97 -11.34 -12.65 26.46
CA PHE A 97 -11.61 -13.47 25.29
C PHE A 97 -11.75 -14.94 25.73
N ALA A 98 -12.97 -15.47 25.75
CA ALA A 98 -13.21 -16.89 25.93
C ALA A 98 -13.26 -17.56 24.55
N PRO A 99 -12.28 -18.40 24.17
CA PRO A 99 -12.36 -19.13 22.92
C PRO A 99 -13.53 -20.12 23.00
N VAL A 100 -14.60 -19.84 22.27
CA VAL A 100 -15.65 -20.82 22.03
C VAL A 100 -15.06 -21.87 21.10
N LYS A 101 -15.15 -23.15 21.48
CA LYS A 101 -14.83 -24.24 20.55
C LYS A 101 -15.78 -24.08 19.38
N ALA A 102 -15.27 -23.66 18.22
CA ALA A 102 -16.03 -23.70 17.00
C ALA A 102 -16.37 -25.17 16.75
N ASP A 103 -17.64 -25.54 16.87
CA ASP A 103 -18.14 -26.80 16.32
C ASP A 103 -18.00 -26.70 14.80
N LEU A 104 -16.79 -26.99 14.31
CA LEU A 104 -16.56 -27.36 12.94
C LEU A 104 -17.29 -28.69 12.77
N GLY A 105 -18.56 -28.57 12.38
CA GLY A 105 -19.37 -29.71 11.94
C GLY A 105 -18.58 -30.59 10.97
N PRO A 106 -18.97 -31.87 10.83
CA PRO A 106 -18.13 -32.90 10.22
C PRO A 106 -17.56 -32.43 8.88
N THR A 107 -16.24 -32.23 8.83
CA THR A 107 -15.55 -31.86 7.60
C THR A 107 -15.75 -33.00 6.61
N ARG A 108 -16.60 -32.77 5.59
CA ARG A 108 -16.82 -33.74 4.52
C ARG A 108 -15.47 -33.90 3.79
N ARG A 109 -14.75 -35.00 4.07
CA ARG A 109 -13.59 -35.39 3.25
C ARG A 109 -14.09 -35.55 1.82
N ARG A 110 -13.60 -34.71 0.91
CA ARG A 110 -13.84 -34.89 -0.52
C ARG A 110 -13.19 -36.21 -0.97
N PRO A 111 -13.86 -36.98 -1.86
CA PRO A 111 -13.26 -38.14 -2.49
C PRO A 111 -12.12 -37.76 -3.42
#